data_AF-M4HX37-F1
#
_entry.id   AF-M4HX37-F1
#
_cell.length_a   1.000
_cell.length_b   1.000
_cell.length_c   1.000
_cell.angle_alpha   90.00
_cell.angle_beta   90.00
_cell.angle_gamma   90.00
#
_symmetry.space_group_name_H-M   'P 1'
#
loop_
_entity.id
_entity.type
_entity.pdbx_description
1 polymer ?
#
loop_
_entity_poly.entity_id
_entity_poly.type
_entity_poly.pdbx_seq_one_letter_code
_entity_poly.pdbx_strand_id
1 'polypeptide(L)'
;MEEMQAPLNDVSRWGVQLQDIEIKKIHRSDLDLVVIDYSKDGTAQGRFSSYEIAKAKEKPDGSRRRVLAYLSIGEAEDYRDYWKDAWQENPPEWLGDENPNWPGNYTVKFWQSEWQGLIMAYLKHIISAGYDGVYLDGVDVFQRYDERDLAQARMAKFVGKISRLAKAQEPGFIIVAQNGEELLRFPEYRDEIDGISKEDLLYGAYKDGARNSPQLIDWSWGFLA
;
A
#
# COMPACT_ATOMS: atom_id res chain seq x y z
N MET A 1 -21.68 18.54 -13.32
CA MET A 1 -20.79 17.60 -12.62
C MET A 1 -19.59 17.49 -13.51
N GLU A 2 -18.47 18.07 -13.10
CA GLU A 2 -17.21 17.92 -13.81
C GLU A 2 -16.90 16.42 -13.84
N GLU A 3 -16.60 15.85 -15.01
CA GLU A 3 -16.06 14.50 -15.09
C GLU A 3 -14.82 14.46 -14.19
N MET A 4 -14.91 13.76 -13.05
CA MET A 4 -13.73 13.48 -12.26
C MET A 4 -12.81 12.63 -13.12
N GLN A 5 -11.79 13.26 -13.69
CA GLN A 5 -10.71 12.55 -14.35
C GLN A 5 -10.16 11.51 -13.36
N ALA A 6 -9.98 10.27 -13.82
CA ALA A 6 -9.45 9.21 -12.96
C ALA A 6 -8.12 9.70 -12.35
N PRO A 7 -7.93 9.52 -11.03
CA PRO A 7 -7.01 10.35 -10.26
C PRO A 7 -5.53 10.12 -10.60
N LEU A 8 -5.20 9.13 -11.45
CA LEU A 8 -3.84 8.80 -11.87
C LEU A 8 -3.57 9.02 -13.37
N ASN A 9 -4.54 9.48 -14.17
CA ASN A 9 -4.39 9.56 -15.63
C ASN A 9 -3.34 10.58 -16.11
N ASP A 10 -2.97 11.55 -15.29
CA ASP A 10 -1.94 12.56 -15.54
C ASP A 10 -0.56 12.19 -14.97
N VAL A 11 -0.43 11.04 -14.31
CA VAL A 11 0.84 10.55 -13.77
C VAL A 11 1.65 9.90 -14.90
N SER A 12 2.73 10.55 -15.32
CA SER A 12 3.64 10.03 -16.36
C SER A 12 4.92 9.43 -15.76
N ARG A 13 5.37 9.95 -14.62
CA ARG A 13 6.56 9.47 -13.91
C ARG A 13 6.25 9.28 -12.44
N TRP A 14 6.61 8.12 -11.91
CA TRP A 14 6.43 7.83 -10.50
C TRP A 14 7.60 7.02 -9.94
N GLY A 15 7.67 6.94 -8.62
CA GLY A 15 8.68 6.13 -7.94
C GLY A 15 8.26 5.75 -6.53
N VAL A 16 8.87 4.68 -6.02
CA VAL A 16 8.69 4.18 -4.66
C VAL A 16 10.02 4.35 -3.91
N GLN A 17 9.99 4.95 -2.73
CA GLN A 17 11.15 5.05 -1.85
C GLN A 17 10.71 4.87 -0.39
N LEU A 18 11.00 3.70 0.18
CA LEU A 18 10.55 3.34 1.54
C LEU A 18 11.61 3.58 2.63
N GLN A 19 12.84 3.93 2.24
CA GLN A 19 13.98 4.11 3.14
C GLN A 19 14.83 5.30 2.70
N ASP A 20 15.64 5.83 3.62
CA ASP A 20 16.52 6.99 3.39
C ASP A 20 15.78 8.19 2.77
N ILE A 21 14.54 8.39 3.21
CA ILE A 21 13.62 9.37 2.63
C ILE A 21 14.05 10.78 3.03
N GLU A 22 14.46 11.55 2.04
CA GLU A 22 14.76 12.98 2.19
C GLU A 22 13.76 13.81 1.41
N ILE A 23 12.84 14.49 2.13
CA ILE A 23 11.80 15.35 1.51
C ILE A 23 12.40 16.39 0.55
N LYS A 24 13.58 16.90 0.87
CA LYS A 24 14.31 17.85 0.01
C LYS A 24 14.72 17.23 -1.33
N LYS A 25 15.08 15.94 -1.37
CA LYS A 25 15.39 15.23 -2.62
C LYS A 25 14.11 14.96 -3.41
N ILE A 26 13.03 14.57 -2.74
CA ILE A 26 11.71 14.40 -3.36
C ILE A 26 11.27 15.71 -4.03
N HIS A 27 11.27 16.82 -3.31
CA HIS A 27 10.91 18.15 -3.83
C HIS A 27 11.74 18.57 -5.07
N ARG A 28 12.98 18.09 -5.20
CA ARG A 28 13.88 18.38 -6.33
C ARG A 28 13.68 17.47 -7.54
N SER A 29 12.91 16.40 -7.41
CA SER A 29 12.62 15.49 -8.52
C SER A 29 11.39 15.94 -9.30
N ASP A 30 11.29 15.53 -10.56
CA ASP A 30 10.20 15.86 -11.49
C ASP A 30 9.09 14.78 -11.53
N LEU A 31 9.11 13.81 -10.62
CA LEU A 31 8.09 12.76 -10.53
C LEU A 31 6.70 13.35 -10.24
N ASP A 32 5.68 12.85 -10.92
CA ASP A 32 4.27 13.25 -10.76
C ASP A 32 3.61 12.56 -9.57
N LEU A 33 4.11 11.38 -9.20
CA LEU A 33 3.70 10.61 -8.04
C LEU A 33 4.91 10.03 -7.32
N VAL A 34 4.88 10.02 -5.99
CA VAL A 34 5.82 9.23 -5.19
C VAL A 34 5.08 8.43 -4.13
N VAL A 35 5.53 7.20 -3.92
CA VAL A 35 5.16 6.37 -2.77
C VAL A 35 6.31 6.43 -1.79
N ILE A 36 6.01 6.79 -0.55
CA ILE A 36 7.00 6.81 0.54
C ILE A 36 6.44 6.14 1.78
N ASP A 37 7.30 5.72 2.68
CA ASP A 37 6.88 5.34 4.01
C ASP A 37 6.29 6.53 4.77
N TYR A 38 5.40 6.28 5.74
CA TYR A 38 4.82 7.36 6.56
C TYR A 38 5.84 8.04 7.48
N SER A 39 6.99 7.39 7.69
CA SER A 39 8.06 7.75 8.62
C SER A 39 9.44 7.61 7.96
N LYS A 40 10.41 8.35 8.49
CA LYS A 40 11.82 8.28 8.09
C LYS A 40 12.47 6.93 8.40
N ASP A 41 11.96 6.25 9.42
CA ASP A 41 12.54 5.04 10.01
C ASP A 41 11.48 3.97 10.34
N GLY A 42 10.25 4.12 9.84
CA GLY A 42 9.13 3.23 10.13
C GLY A 42 8.47 3.42 11.51
N THR A 43 9.10 4.17 12.43
CA THR A 43 8.62 4.36 13.80
C THR A 43 7.66 5.55 13.95
N ALA A 44 6.97 5.64 15.10
CA ALA A 44 6.10 6.77 15.40
C ALA A 44 6.86 8.10 15.53
N GLN A 45 8.09 8.06 16.05
CA GLN A 45 8.92 9.22 16.30
C GLN A 45 9.48 9.81 14.99
N GLY A 46 9.71 8.96 14.00
CA GLY A 46 10.21 9.36 12.68
C GLY A 46 9.14 9.86 11.70
N ARG A 47 7.86 9.91 12.10
CA ARG A 47 6.73 10.34 11.25
C ARG A 47 6.99 11.67 10.55
N PHE A 48 6.66 11.73 9.27
CA PHE A 48 6.64 13.00 8.56
C PHE A 48 5.49 13.88 9.06
N SER A 49 5.79 15.14 9.30
CA SER A 49 4.79 16.16 9.62
C SER A 49 3.96 16.56 8.40
N SER A 50 2.77 17.13 8.62
CA SER A 50 1.95 17.67 7.51
C SER A 50 2.68 18.74 6.69
N TYR A 51 3.62 19.48 7.32
CA TYR A 51 4.48 20.44 6.62
C TYR A 51 5.46 19.74 5.66
N GLU A 52 6.10 18.67 6.11
CA GLU A 52 7.01 17.87 5.27
C GLU A 52 6.26 17.23 4.10
N ILE A 53 5.05 16.71 4.33
CA ILE A 53 4.22 16.13 3.27
C ILE A 53 3.71 17.19 2.29
N ALA A 54 3.31 18.37 2.77
CA ALA A 54 2.99 19.49 1.90
C ALA A 54 4.18 19.87 1.00
N LYS A 55 5.41 19.85 1.54
CA LYS A 55 6.62 20.12 0.76
C LYS A 55 6.96 19.02 -0.25
N ALA A 56 6.74 17.75 0.09
CA ALA A 56 6.93 16.64 -0.84
C ALA A 56 6.01 16.72 -2.07
N LYS A 57 4.84 17.35 -1.93
CA LYS A 57 3.86 17.56 -3.00
C LYS A 57 4.20 18.70 -3.95
N GLU A 58 5.20 19.53 -3.65
CA GLU A 58 5.65 20.61 -4.53
C GLU A 58 6.75 20.07 -5.48
N LYS A 59 6.59 20.24 -6.80
CA LYS A 59 7.63 19.97 -7.80
C LYS A 59 8.51 21.23 -8.03
N PRO A 60 9.71 21.09 -8.65
CA PRO A 60 10.61 22.22 -8.90
C PRO A 60 10.01 23.32 -9.78
N ASP A 61 9.09 22.96 -10.67
CA ASP A 61 8.39 23.90 -11.57
C ASP A 61 7.20 24.61 -10.90
N GLY A 62 6.96 24.36 -9.61
CA GLY A 62 5.85 24.92 -8.84
C GLY A 62 4.53 24.17 -9.01
N SER A 63 4.45 23.19 -9.91
CA SER A 63 3.27 22.34 -10.02
C SER A 63 3.24 21.28 -8.91
N ARG A 64 2.08 20.65 -8.73
CA ARG A 64 1.85 19.67 -7.67
C ARG A 64 2.18 18.25 -8.14
N ARG A 65 2.66 17.42 -7.22
CA ARG A 65 2.76 15.95 -7.30
C ARG A 65 1.85 15.30 -6.27
N ARG A 66 1.45 14.06 -6.55
CA ARG A 66 0.79 13.15 -5.60
C ARG A 66 1.79 12.45 -4.69
N VAL A 67 1.51 12.39 -3.40
CA VAL A 67 2.32 11.64 -2.42
C VAL A 67 1.44 10.60 -1.74
N LEU A 68 1.75 9.32 -1.95
CA LEU A 68 1.06 8.19 -1.32
C LEU A 68 1.91 7.62 -0.19
N ALA A 69 1.27 7.21 0.89
CA ALA A 69 1.93 6.47 1.97
C ALA A 69 1.88 4.97 1.72
N TYR A 70 3.01 4.28 1.87
CA TYR A 70 3.04 2.82 2.00
C TYR A 70 2.27 2.39 3.25
N LEU A 71 1.47 1.33 3.12
CA LEU A 71 0.73 0.73 4.21
C LEU A 71 0.59 -0.77 3.97
N SER A 72 1.30 -1.59 4.75
CA SER A 72 1.09 -3.04 4.76
C SER A 72 -0.23 -3.37 5.43
N ILE A 73 -1.10 -4.10 4.73
CA ILE A 73 -2.40 -4.57 5.23
C ILE A 73 -2.45 -6.08 5.40
N GLY A 74 -1.47 -6.79 4.83
CA GLY A 74 -1.35 -8.25 4.85
C GLY A 74 -0.31 -8.79 5.83
N GLU A 75 0.56 -7.94 6.39
CA GLU A 75 1.56 -8.33 7.39
C GLU A 75 1.67 -7.24 8.47
N ALA A 76 1.99 -7.65 9.69
CA ALA A 76 2.33 -6.76 10.80
C ALA A 76 3.84 -6.53 10.83
N GLU A 77 4.26 -5.30 11.06
CA GLU A 77 5.66 -4.88 11.07
C GLU A 77 6.04 -4.45 12.49
N ASP A 78 7.08 -5.06 13.07
CA ASP A 78 7.41 -4.92 14.48
C ASP A 78 7.99 -3.55 14.90
N TYR A 79 8.42 -2.77 13.92
CA TYR A 79 8.90 -1.40 14.10
C TYR A 79 7.78 -0.34 14.03
N ARG A 80 6.53 -0.74 13.75
CA ARG A 80 5.40 0.18 13.65
C ARG A 80 4.87 0.57 15.03
N ASP A 81 4.20 1.71 15.08
CA ASP A 81 3.64 2.27 16.32
C ASP A 81 2.58 1.39 16.99
N TYR A 82 1.85 0.59 16.20
CA TYR A 82 0.82 -0.31 16.70
C TYR A 82 1.40 -1.56 17.34
N TRP A 83 2.67 -1.89 17.04
CA TRP A 83 3.31 -3.07 17.58
C TRP A 83 3.43 -2.98 19.09
N LYS A 84 3.28 -4.12 19.76
CA LYS A 84 3.45 -4.23 21.20
C LYS A 84 4.45 -5.32 21.46
N ASP A 85 5.55 -5.01 22.16
CA ASP A 85 6.61 -5.96 22.49
C ASP A 85 6.08 -7.26 23.14
N ALA A 86 5.01 -7.14 23.94
CA ALA A 86 4.33 -8.27 24.57
C ALA A 86 3.79 -9.32 23.57
N TRP A 87 3.60 -8.98 22.29
CA TRP A 87 3.17 -9.91 21.25
C TRP A 87 4.22 -10.96 20.89
N GLN A 88 5.51 -10.70 21.19
CA GLN A 88 6.56 -11.70 20.99
C GLN A 88 6.39 -12.90 21.93
N GLU A 89 5.94 -12.66 23.15
CA GLU A 89 5.71 -13.70 24.16
C GLU A 89 4.27 -14.21 24.16
N ASN A 90 3.30 -13.31 23.89
CA ASN A 90 1.88 -13.60 23.92
C ASN A 90 1.19 -12.97 22.69
N PRO A 91 1.37 -13.56 21.50
CA PRO A 91 0.81 -13.02 20.26
C PRO A 91 -0.72 -13.06 20.31
N PRO A 92 -1.40 -12.00 19.82
CA PRO A 92 -2.83 -12.06 19.64
C PRO A 92 -3.18 -13.13 18.59
N GLU A 93 -4.38 -13.72 18.66
CA GLU A 93 -4.76 -14.84 17.78
C GLU A 93 -4.69 -14.53 16.27
N TRP A 94 -4.71 -13.25 15.90
CA TRP A 94 -4.60 -12.82 14.51
C TRP A 94 -3.15 -12.70 14.03
N LEU A 95 -2.16 -12.65 14.92
CA LEU A 95 -0.74 -12.56 14.56
C LEU A 95 -0.17 -13.98 14.40
N GLY A 96 0.53 -14.22 13.30
CA GLY A 96 1.19 -15.48 12.99
C GLY A 96 2.71 -15.34 12.99
N ASP A 97 3.37 -16.24 12.28
CA ASP A 97 4.83 -16.34 12.26
C ASP A 97 5.49 -15.19 11.50
N GLU A 98 6.75 -14.94 11.86
CA GLU A 98 7.63 -14.03 11.14
C GLU A 98 7.88 -14.52 9.71
N ASN A 99 7.88 -13.59 8.77
CA ASN A 99 8.18 -13.84 7.37
C ASN A 99 9.70 -13.99 7.20
N PRO A 100 10.22 -15.19 6.84
CA PRO A 100 11.65 -15.43 6.76
C PRO A 100 12.34 -14.63 5.65
N ASN A 101 11.58 -14.14 4.66
CA ASN A 101 12.11 -13.32 3.57
C ASN A 101 12.17 -11.84 3.96
N TRP A 102 11.39 -11.42 4.95
CA TRP A 102 11.26 -10.03 5.39
C TRP A 102 11.29 -9.97 6.92
N PRO A 103 12.49 -10.06 7.54
CA PRO A 103 12.63 -10.00 8.99
C PRO A 103 11.93 -8.77 9.58
N GLY A 104 11.26 -8.96 10.72
CA GLY A 104 10.40 -7.96 11.36
C GLY A 104 8.97 -7.86 10.79
N ASN A 105 8.65 -8.58 9.70
CA ASN A 105 7.29 -8.69 9.18
C ASN A 105 6.66 -10.00 9.63
N TYR A 106 5.40 -9.98 10.02
CA TYR A 106 4.68 -11.11 10.59
C TYR A 106 3.36 -11.33 9.86
N THR A 107 3.02 -12.58 9.60
CA THR A 107 1.75 -12.92 8.97
C THR A 107 0.57 -12.48 9.84
N VAL A 108 -0.54 -12.08 9.23
CA VAL A 108 -1.75 -11.71 9.96
C VAL A 108 -2.99 -12.37 9.37
N LYS A 109 -3.92 -12.80 10.22
CA LYS A 109 -5.30 -13.12 9.83
C LYS A 109 -6.02 -11.82 9.51
N PHE A 110 -5.77 -11.28 8.31
CA PHE A 110 -6.18 -9.93 7.89
C PHE A 110 -7.69 -9.66 7.96
N TRP A 111 -8.52 -10.71 8.04
CA TRP A 111 -9.97 -10.60 8.21
C TRP A 111 -10.43 -10.34 9.65
N GLN A 112 -9.53 -10.44 10.63
CA GLN A 112 -9.85 -10.24 12.04
C GLN A 112 -10.06 -8.76 12.37
N SER A 113 -11.12 -8.47 13.14
CA SER A 113 -11.55 -7.09 13.43
C SER A 113 -10.48 -6.26 14.11
N GLU A 114 -9.68 -6.87 14.97
CA GLU A 114 -8.64 -6.24 15.77
C GLU A 114 -7.53 -5.73 14.86
N TRP A 115 -7.04 -6.56 13.94
CA TRP A 115 -6.07 -6.17 12.91
C TRP A 115 -6.63 -5.05 12.02
N GLN A 116 -7.84 -5.23 11.50
CA GLN A 116 -8.48 -4.20 10.67
C GLN A 116 -8.60 -2.88 11.44
N GLY A 117 -8.92 -2.93 12.74
CA GLY A 117 -8.99 -1.76 13.61
C GLY A 117 -7.67 -1.01 13.71
N LEU A 118 -6.54 -1.72 13.84
CA LEU A 118 -5.19 -1.13 13.84
C LEU A 118 -4.91 -0.41 12.52
N ILE A 119 -5.15 -1.09 11.39
CA ILE A 119 -4.96 -0.50 10.05
C ILE A 119 -5.85 0.73 9.84
N MET A 120 -7.10 0.71 10.29
CA MET A 120 -7.99 1.88 10.18
C MET A 120 -7.53 3.05 11.05
N ALA A 121 -6.94 2.80 12.22
CA ALA A 121 -6.34 3.86 13.04
C ALA A 121 -5.08 4.44 12.37
N TYR A 122 -4.24 3.58 11.82
CA TYR A 122 -3.05 3.97 11.07
C TYR A 122 -3.38 4.82 9.84
N LEU A 123 -4.38 4.38 9.06
CA LEU A 123 -4.89 5.09 7.90
C LEU A 123 -5.37 6.51 8.25
N LYS A 124 -6.02 6.70 9.41
CA LYS A 124 -6.42 8.04 9.88
C LYS A 124 -5.22 8.94 10.18
N HIS A 125 -4.11 8.39 10.69
CA HIS A 125 -2.88 9.16 10.84
C HIS A 125 -2.30 9.59 9.48
N ILE A 126 -2.32 8.71 8.48
CA ILE A 126 -1.88 9.02 7.11
C ILE A 126 -2.75 10.14 6.51
N ILE A 127 -4.08 10.02 6.59
CA ILE A 127 -5.01 11.04 6.11
C ILE A 127 -4.75 12.38 6.83
N SER A 128 -4.59 12.36 8.15
CA SER A 128 -4.35 13.58 8.95
C SER A 128 -3.00 14.24 8.68
N ALA A 129 -1.97 13.46 8.33
CA ALA A 129 -0.68 13.98 7.85
C ALA A 129 -0.81 14.64 6.47
N GLY A 130 -1.93 14.41 5.78
CA GLY A 130 -2.25 15.06 4.52
C GLY A 130 -1.60 14.38 3.33
N TYR A 131 -1.39 13.06 3.35
CA TYR A 131 -1.05 12.29 2.13
C TYR A 131 -2.21 12.33 1.12
N ASP A 132 -1.92 12.20 -0.18
CA ASP A 132 -2.98 12.14 -1.21
C ASP A 132 -3.63 10.76 -1.31
N GLY A 133 -3.03 9.73 -0.70
CA GLY A 133 -3.56 8.38 -0.75
C GLY A 133 -2.64 7.36 -0.08
N VAL A 134 -2.96 6.09 -0.27
CA VAL A 134 -2.20 4.94 0.22
C VAL A 134 -1.83 3.98 -0.90
N TYR A 135 -0.68 3.37 -0.73
CA TYR A 135 -0.18 2.24 -1.51
C TYR A 135 -0.23 1.00 -0.60
N LEU A 136 -1.20 0.13 -0.84
CA LEU A 136 -1.55 -1.00 -0.01
C LEU A 136 -0.70 -2.21 -0.37
N ASP A 137 0.15 -2.65 0.56
CA ASP A 137 0.97 -3.84 0.38
C ASP A 137 0.42 -5.05 1.17
N GLY A 138 0.83 -6.25 0.77
CA GLY A 138 0.33 -7.52 1.31
C GLY A 138 -1.11 -7.83 0.88
N VAL A 139 -1.60 -7.21 -0.20
CA VAL A 139 -2.93 -7.52 -0.76
C VAL A 139 -3.00 -8.98 -1.19
N ASP A 140 -1.92 -9.53 -1.74
CA ASP A 140 -1.82 -10.91 -2.21
C ASP A 140 -1.66 -11.97 -1.09
N VAL A 141 -1.60 -11.58 0.18
CA VAL A 141 -1.44 -12.54 1.30
C VAL A 141 -2.58 -13.57 1.34
N PHE A 142 -3.73 -13.28 0.71
CA PHE A 142 -4.80 -14.26 0.51
C PHE A 142 -4.32 -15.55 -0.17
N GLN A 143 -3.26 -15.49 -0.98
CA GLN A 143 -2.70 -16.64 -1.71
C GLN A 143 -2.14 -17.70 -0.76
N ARG A 144 -1.78 -17.33 0.47
CA ARG A 144 -1.22 -18.22 1.50
C ARG A 144 -2.26 -19.09 2.21
N TYR A 145 -3.55 -18.87 1.96
CA TYR A 145 -4.64 -19.59 2.63
C TYR A 145 -5.25 -20.65 1.71
N ASP A 146 -5.58 -21.82 2.30
CA ASP A 146 -6.17 -22.95 1.58
C ASP A 146 -7.53 -22.61 0.96
N GLU A 147 -8.38 -21.90 1.72
CA GLU A 147 -9.69 -21.41 1.25
C GLU A 147 -9.54 -20.11 0.42
N ARG A 148 -8.83 -20.23 -0.71
CA ARG A 148 -8.39 -19.08 -1.51
C ARG A 148 -9.51 -18.14 -1.95
N ASP A 149 -10.64 -18.67 -2.43
CA ASP A 149 -11.77 -17.82 -2.85
C ASP A 149 -12.38 -17.02 -1.70
N LEU A 150 -12.47 -17.63 -0.51
CA LEU A 150 -12.95 -16.93 0.68
C LEU A 150 -11.94 -15.88 1.14
N ALA A 151 -10.64 -16.20 1.12
CA ALA A 151 -9.58 -15.27 1.45
C ALA A 151 -9.57 -14.07 0.49
N GLN A 152 -9.75 -14.30 -0.81
CA GLN A 152 -9.87 -13.25 -1.84
C GLN A 152 -11.07 -12.34 -1.57
N ALA A 153 -12.25 -12.91 -1.33
CA ALA A 153 -13.45 -12.12 -0.99
C ALA A 153 -13.26 -11.31 0.30
N ARG A 154 -12.58 -11.86 1.30
CA ARG A 154 -12.24 -11.17 2.55
C ARG A 154 -11.28 -10.00 2.32
N MET A 155 -10.27 -10.19 1.47
CA MET A 155 -9.30 -9.15 1.15
C MET A 155 -9.95 -8.02 0.36
N ALA A 156 -10.72 -8.34 -0.69
CA ALA A 156 -11.47 -7.36 -1.46
C ALA A 156 -12.39 -6.53 -0.56
N LYS A 157 -13.11 -7.18 0.37
CA LYS A 157 -13.94 -6.49 1.37
C LYS A 157 -13.13 -5.62 2.32
N PHE A 158 -11.92 -6.03 2.71
CA PHE A 158 -11.06 -5.25 3.59
C PHE A 158 -10.53 -3.99 2.90
N VAL A 159 -10.02 -4.12 1.67
CA VAL A 159 -9.63 -2.97 0.84
C VAL A 159 -10.81 -2.02 0.61
N GLY A 160 -12.01 -2.55 0.33
CA GLY A 160 -13.20 -1.70 0.21
C GLY A 160 -13.61 -1.00 1.52
N LYS A 161 -13.29 -1.55 2.71
CA LYS A 161 -13.47 -0.80 3.97
C LYS A 161 -12.45 0.33 4.10
N ILE A 162 -11.21 0.10 3.71
CA ILE A 162 -10.11 1.09 3.72
C ILE A 162 -10.47 2.25 2.80
N SER A 163 -10.79 1.95 1.54
CA SER A 163 -11.21 2.90 0.52
C SER A 163 -12.36 3.78 1.01
N ARG A 164 -13.47 3.18 1.43
CA ARG A 164 -14.65 3.94 1.88
C ARG A 164 -14.38 4.81 3.10
N LEU A 165 -13.59 4.33 4.08
CA LEU A 165 -13.24 5.13 5.25
C LEU A 165 -12.35 6.32 4.86
N ALA A 166 -11.42 6.12 3.94
CA ALA A 166 -10.53 7.18 3.49
C ALA A 166 -11.27 8.21 2.64
N LYS A 167 -12.02 7.76 1.63
CA LYS A 167 -12.81 8.61 0.73
C LYS A 167 -13.97 9.34 1.44
N ALA A 168 -14.49 8.79 2.55
CA ALA A 168 -15.45 9.51 3.38
C ALA A 168 -14.82 10.68 4.17
N GLN A 169 -13.54 10.59 4.49
CA GLN A 169 -12.80 11.67 5.18
C GLN A 169 -12.17 12.65 4.19
N GLU A 170 -11.71 12.16 3.05
CA GLU A 170 -11.06 12.93 1.99
C GLU A 170 -11.54 12.39 0.63
N PRO A 171 -12.55 13.00 -0.02
CA PRO A 171 -13.17 12.47 -1.24
C PRO A 171 -12.22 12.21 -2.41
N GLY A 172 -11.05 12.85 -2.45
CA GLY A 172 -10.02 12.63 -3.46
C GLY A 172 -8.94 11.62 -3.08
N PHE A 173 -9.08 10.89 -1.96
CA PHE A 173 -8.03 10.01 -1.45
C PHE A 173 -7.81 8.80 -2.36
N ILE A 174 -6.56 8.62 -2.81
CA ILE A 174 -6.15 7.62 -3.80
C ILE A 174 -5.87 6.28 -3.11
N ILE A 175 -6.37 5.19 -3.67
CA ILE A 175 -6.10 3.82 -3.23
C ILE A 175 -5.37 3.07 -4.34
N VAL A 176 -4.09 2.74 -4.13
CA VAL A 176 -3.32 1.89 -5.04
C VAL A 176 -3.04 0.56 -4.35
N ALA A 177 -3.34 -0.56 -5.00
CA ALA A 177 -2.97 -1.88 -4.51
C ALA A 177 -1.63 -2.34 -5.10
N GLN A 178 -0.81 -3.00 -4.30
CA GLN A 178 0.39 -3.67 -4.76
C GLN A 178 0.16 -5.17 -4.89
N ASN A 179 0.42 -5.72 -6.08
CA ASN A 179 0.16 -7.11 -6.43
C ASN A 179 -1.30 -7.52 -6.21
N GLY A 180 -1.56 -8.83 -6.10
CA GLY A 180 -2.91 -9.37 -5.87
C GLY A 180 -3.85 -9.14 -7.05
N GLU A 181 -3.32 -9.10 -8.27
CA GLU A 181 -4.06 -8.79 -9.49
C GLU A 181 -5.27 -9.70 -9.72
N GLU A 182 -5.30 -10.89 -9.12
CA GLU A 182 -6.47 -11.78 -9.19
C GLU A 182 -7.74 -11.14 -8.62
N LEU A 183 -7.62 -10.17 -7.71
CA LEU A 183 -8.78 -9.46 -7.17
C LEU A 183 -9.47 -8.57 -8.20
N LEU A 184 -8.82 -8.22 -9.32
CA LEU A 184 -9.43 -7.43 -10.39
C LEU A 184 -10.64 -8.14 -11.03
N ARG A 185 -10.77 -9.46 -10.84
CA ARG A 185 -11.95 -10.22 -11.27
C ARG A 185 -13.24 -9.79 -10.55
N PHE A 186 -13.13 -9.17 -9.37
CA PHE A 186 -14.26 -8.69 -8.57
C PHE A 186 -14.59 -7.24 -8.97
N PRO A 187 -15.74 -6.96 -9.63
CA PRO A 187 -16.13 -5.58 -9.95
C PRO A 187 -16.14 -4.67 -8.72
N GLU A 188 -16.63 -5.17 -7.59
CA GLU A 188 -16.68 -4.43 -6.32
C GLU A 188 -15.30 -4.09 -5.75
N TYR A 189 -14.25 -4.80 -6.15
CA TYR A 189 -12.88 -4.45 -5.79
C TYR A 189 -12.34 -3.35 -6.72
N ARG A 190 -12.61 -3.46 -8.02
CA ARG A 190 -12.22 -2.45 -9.02
C ARG A 190 -12.82 -1.08 -8.72
N ASP A 191 -14.06 -1.04 -8.21
CA ASP A 191 -14.72 0.21 -7.80
C ASP A 191 -14.09 0.87 -6.57
N GLU A 192 -13.29 0.13 -5.80
CA GLU A 192 -12.69 0.58 -4.53
C GLU A 192 -11.22 0.99 -4.65
N ILE A 193 -10.57 0.71 -5.78
CA ILE A 193 -9.18 1.09 -6.04
C ILE A 193 -9.08 2.09 -7.20
N ASP A 194 -8.05 2.91 -7.16
CA ASP A 194 -7.75 3.92 -8.18
C ASP A 194 -6.56 3.51 -9.06
N GLY A 195 -5.83 2.46 -8.67
CA GLY A 195 -4.74 1.87 -9.46
C GLY A 195 -4.24 0.55 -8.87
N ILE A 196 -3.48 -0.18 -9.69
CA ILE A 196 -2.73 -1.37 -9.28
C ILE A 196 -1.28 -1.21 -9.71
N SER A 197 -0.36 -1.66 -8.86
CA SER A 197 1.06 -1.77 -9.14
C SER A 197 1.48 -3.25 -9.04
N LYS A 198 2.56 -3.62 -9.74
CA LYS A 198 2.98 -5.02 -9.90
C LYS A 198 4.49 -5.19 -9.73
N GLU A 199 4.88 -5.95 -8.72
CA GLU A 199 6.21 -6.53 -8.53
C GLU A 199 6.05 -8.06 -8.43
N ASP A 200 6.48 -8.87 -9.38
CA ASP A 200 7.24 -8.57 -10.58
C ASP A 200 6.49 -8.99 -11.83
N LEU A 201 6.49 -8.12 -12.86
CA LEU A 201 5.85 -8.45 -14.14
C LEU A 201 6.83 -9.08 -15.13
N LEU A 202 7.82 -8.33 -15.62
CA LEU A 202 8.69 -8.77 -16.72
C LEU A 202 10.02 -9.40 -16.26
N TYR A 203 10.57 -8.96 -15.13
CA TYR A 203 11.85 -9.40 -14.57
C TYR A 203 11.76 -9.43 -13.05
N GLY A 204 12.51 -10.31 -12.38
CA GLY A 204 12.74 -10.24 -10.93
C GLY A 204 12.11 -11.35 -10.10
N ALA A 205 11.00 -11.96 -10.56
CA ALA A 205 10.09 -12.72 -9.69
C ALA A 205 10.74 -13.90 -8.93
N TYR A 206 11.74 -14.54 -9.53
CA TYR A 206 12.51 -15.62 -8.90
C TYR A 206 13.99 -15.29 -8.72
N LYS A 207 14.51 -14.36 -9.51
CA LYS A 207 15.90 -13.94 -9.48
C LYS A 207 15.98 -12.50 -9.97
N ASP A 208 16.62 -11.66 -9.16
CA ASP A 208 16.83 -10.25 -9.48
C ASP A 208 17.47 -10.07 -10.87
N GLY A 209 16.94 -9.13 -11.64
CA GLY A 209 17.33 -8.82 -13.01
C GLY A 209 17.07 -9.92 -14.05
N ALA A 210 16.59 -11.11 -13.66
CA ALA A 210 16.30 -12.20 -14.60
C ALA A 210 14.89 -12.07 -15.18
N ARG A 211 14.75 -12.35 -16.48
CA ARG A 211 13.44 -12.29 -17.16
C ARG A 211 12.50 -13.36 -16.61
N ASN A 212 11.26 -12.97 -16.34
CA ASN A 212 10.19 -13.88 -15.96
C ASN A 212 9.79 -14.79 -17.14
N SER A 213 9.30 -15.99 -16.83
CA SER A 213 8.83 -16.91 -17.87
C SER A 213 7.61 -16.31 -18.58
N PRO A 214 7.39 -16.64 -19.88
CA PRO A 214 6.17 -16.24 -20.58
C PRO A 214 4.90 -16.64 -19.83
N GLN A 215 4.89 -17.81 -19.21
CA GLN A 215 3.73 -18.29 -18.44
C GLN A 215 3.41 -17.39 -17.24
N LEU A 216 4.42 -16.89 -16.54
CA LEU A 216 4.22 -15.98 -15.41
C LEU A 216 3.72 -14.61 -15.87
N ILE A 217 4.32 -14.09 -16.96
CA ILE A 217 3.92 -12.83 -17.57
C ILE A 217 2.47 -12.89 -18.07
N ASP A 218 2.11 -13.95 -18.80
CA ASP A 218 0.78 -14.15 -19.38
C ASP A 218 -0.27 -14.34 -18.28
N TRP A 219 0.09 -15.00 -17.17
CA TRP A 219 -0.80 -15.18 -16.03
C TRP A 219 -1.20 -13.83 -15.39
N SER A 220 -0.24 -12.94 -15.12
CA SER A 220 -0.54 -11.60 -14.59
C SER A 220 -1.30 -10.76 -15.63
N TRP A 221 -0.91 -10.82 -16.90
CA TRP A 221 -1.61 -10.09 -17.97
C TRP A 221 -3.06 -10.52 -18.14
N GLY A 222 -3.41 -11.76 -17.83
CA GLY A 222 -4.80 -12.23 -17.84
C GLY A 222 -5.74 -11.45 -16.89
N PHE A 223 -5.19 -10.73 -15.92
CA PHE A 223 -5.95 -9.88 -15.00
C PHE A 223 -5.78 -8.37 -15.27
N LEU A 224 -4.61 -7.96 -15.78
CA LEU A 224 -4.25 -6.56 -15.97
C LEU A 224 -4.72 -5.96 -17.32
N ALA A 225 -5.12 -6.80 -18.27
CA ALA A 225 -5.53 -6.40 -19.62
C ALA A 225 -7.03 -6.08 -19.75
#